data_AF-A0A5J6GT86-F1
#
_entry.id   AF-A0A5J6GT86-F1
#
_cell.length_a   1.000
_cell.length_b   1.000
_cell.length_c   1.000
_cell.angle_alpha   90.00
_cell.angle_beta   90.00
_cell.angle_gamma   90.00
#
_symmetry.space_group_name_H-M   'P 1'
#
loop_
_entity.id
_entity.type
_entity.pdbx_description
1 polymer ?
#
loop_
_entity_poly.entity_id
_entity_poly.type
_entity_poly.pdbx_seq_one_letter_code
_entity_poly.pdbx_strand_id
1 'polypeptide(L)'
;MKMLGDKAPKDTVWHCPVRAAPEDPILTDAQWDDIARRIVAAAGIAPTGDEEACRWVAVRHADDHIHIAATLVRQDGRRPERGYDQRAVQREARKIEVDYGLRRLKPGDGTGAKRPTSKEHFKAKRLGQDAATRDVLRLRVRRAVAAASEEAEFFALLEATGVTVRLKLGPSGDALGCNFALPSDTNDKGEPVFYAGSTLAPDLSLPKIRKSLATTSPEPAAARPGDPWHQATAATDRIPHHLTRGDDHTAQGQLVALGATLDVLPITAPAAVKAELEQAAAAFERATRSRIAADLDSTRVLRRSVQAIWRDHPSDGDGSGLAMLLDTVLTAVAYAMHWHRTHQHAQQEAAAEHALVHLQIAYAQVAEPVLAGLAQRTPSLQMKQRFARHLQQVAPEYAERILNDAAWDALAAVLTAAEAAGHNGTAVLDQALGQRTLDDANNPARALTWRVRRLGERHVPSPRAQAANARSTAQRTGTPAPGAVAAPPAQPPSARRR
;
A
#
# COMPACT_ATOMS: atom_id res chain seq x y z
N MET A 1 -9.05 52.63 -20.61
CA MET A 1 -10.00 51.50 -20.82
C MET A 1 -9.56 50.33 -19.95
N LYS A 2 -10.38 49.86 -19.00
CA LYS A 2 -10.13 48.56 -18.32
C LYS A 2 -10.40 47.45 -19.35
N MET A 3 -9.38 47.02 -20.11
CA MET A 3 -9.56 46.12 -21.26
C MET A 3 -10.30 44.81 -20.93
N LEU A 4 -10.28 44.34 -19.67
CA LEU A 4 -10.93 43.09 -19.28
C LEU A 4 -12.07 43.23 -18.26
N GLY A 5 -12.25 44.36 -17.57
CA GLY A 5 -13.30 44.51 -16.55
C GLY A 5 -13.40 43.30 -15.60
N ASP A 6 -14.60 42.74 -15.43
CA ASP A 6 -14.87 41.54 -14.61
C ASP A 6 -14.26 40.24 -15.19
N LYS A 7 -13.78 40.28 -16.44
CA LYS A 7 -13.02 39.21 -17.08
C LYS A 7 -11.52 39.33 -16.79
N ALA A 8 -11.04 40.20 -15.90
CA ALA A 8 -9.64 40.18 -15.47
C ALA A 8 -9.33 38.89 -14.69
N PRO A 9 -8.21 38.19 -14.95
CA PRO A 9 -7.88 36.98 -14.21
C PRO A 9 -7.60 37.31 -12.73
N LYS A 10 -7.96 36.40 -11.82
CA LYS A 10 -7.80 36.58 -10.37
C LYS A 10 -6.33 36.72 -9.98
N ASP A 11 -5.50 35.88 -10.60
CA ASP A 11 -4.05 36.01 -10.57
C ASP A 11 -3.62 36.73 -11.86
N THR A 12 -2.60 37.58 -11.79
CA THR A 12 -2.12 38.35 -12.95
C THR A 12 -0.89 37.76 -13.62
N VAL A 13 -0.21 36.84 -12.93
CA VAL A 13 1.04 36.20 -13.36
C VAL A 13 0.89 34.69 -13.28
N TRP A 14 1.33 34.02 -14.35
CA TRP A 14 1.58 32.60 -14.36
C TRP A 14 3.07 32.35 -14.06
N HIS A 15 3.36 31.41 -13.16
CA HIS A 15 4.72 31.05 -12.78
C HIS A 15 4.91 29.54 -12.88
N CYS A 16 5.95 29.11 -13.58
CA CYS A 16 6.30 27.71 -13.77
C CYS A 16 7.81 27.51 -13.53
N PRO A 17 8.22 27.01 -12.36
CA PRO A 17 9.57 26.51 -12.17
C PRO A 17 9.75 25.20 -12.95
N VAL A 18 10.86 25.07 -13.68
CA VAL A 18 11.24 23.85 -14.42
C VAL A 18 12.64 23.45 -13.97
N ARG A 19 12.81 22.20 -13.54
CA ARG A 19 14.05 21.69 -12.95
C ARG A 19 14.38 20.29 -13.51
N ALA A 20 15.65 20.07 -13.85
CA ALA A 20 16.23 18.77 -14.16
C ALA A 20 16.63 18.03 -12.87
N ALA A 21 16.73 16.69 -12.91
CA ALA A 21 17.21 15.96 -11.74
C ALA A 21 18.69 16.29 -11.46
N PRO A 22 19.17 16.21 -10.21
CA PRO A 22 20.58 16.45 -9.89
C PRO A 22 21.55 15.51 -10.63
N GLU A 23 21.06 14.33 -11.03
CA GLU A 23 21.83 13.33 -11.77
C GLU A 23 21.79 13.52 -13.30
N ASP A 24 20.99 14.46 -13.81
CA ASP A 24 20.88 14.75 -15.23
C ASP A 24 22.08 15.57 -15.73
N PRO A 25 22.41 15.51 -17.03
CA PRO A 25 23.43 16.39 -17.60
C PRO A 25 23.05 17.86 -17.45
N ILE A 26 24.06 18.72 -17.24
CA ILE A 26 23.88 20.17 -17.24
C ILE A 26 23.48 20.60 -18.66
N LEU A 27 22.31 21.22 -18.77
CA LEU A 27 21.79 21.73 -20.03
C LEU A 27 22.40 23.09 -20.38
N THR A 28 22.61 23.33 -21.68
CA THR A 28 23.06 24.62 -22.21
C THR A 28 21.91 25.64 -22.20
N ASP A 29 22.23 26.93 -22.30
CA ASP A 29 21.21 27.98 -22.37
C ASP A 29 20.28 27.80 -23.58
N ALA A 30 20.79 27.30 -24.70
CA ALA A 30 19.98 27.00 -25.89
C ALA A 30 18.98 25.86 -25.65
N GLN A 31 19.38 24.84 -24.89
CA GLN A 31 18.47 23.75 -24.51
C GLN A 31 17.41 24.25 -23.51
N TRP A 32 17.80 25.08 -22.55
CA TRP A 32 16.86 25.72 -21.64
C TRP A 32 15.88 26.68 -22.36
N ASP A 33 16.33 27.40 -23.39
CA ASP A 33 15.46 28.23 -24.24
C ASP A 33 14.42 27.40 -24.99
N ASP A 34 14.83 26.28 -25.63
CA ASP A 34 13.90 25.36 -26.28
C ASP A 34 12.87 24.79 -25.29
N ILE A 35 13.34 24.30 -24.14
CA ILE A 35 12.48 23.80 -23.06
C ILE A 35 11.47 24.86 -22.62
N ALA A 36 11.91 26.09 -22.40
CA ALA A 36 11.02 27.17 -21.99
C ALA A 36 9.92 27.44 -23.03
N ARG A 37 10.29 27.51 -24.32
CA ARG A 37 9.35 27.69 -25.45
C ARG A 37 8.32 26.56 -25.53
N ARG A 38 8.77 25.31 -25.42
CA ARG A 38 7.88 24.14 -25.42
C ARG A 38 6.91 24.17 -24.25
N ILE A 39 7.36 24.54 -23.06
CA ILE A 39 6.54 24.61 -21.86
C ILE A 39 5.47 25.71 -21.95
N VAL A 40 5.82 26.93 -22.39
CA VAL A 40 4.84 28.02 -22.55
C VAL A 40 3.83 27.74 -23.68
N ALA A 41 4.25 27.06 -24.74
CA ALA A 41 3.35 26.61 -25.81
C ALA A 41 2.37 25.55 -25.30
N ALA A 42 2.88 24.53 -24.61
CA ALA A 42 2.05 23.47 -24.01
C ALA A 42 1.05 24.00 -22.97
N ALA A 43 1.43 25.04 -22.22
CA ALA A 43 0.57 25.70 -21.25
C ALA A 43 -0.50 26.62 -21.86
N GLY A 44 -0.48 26.85 -23.18
CA GLY A 44 -1.36 27.81 -23.86
C GLY A 44 -1.03 29.27 -23.56
N ILE A 45 0.16 29.54 -23.02
CA ILE A 45 0.65 30.89 -22.70
C ILE A 45 1.09 31.60 -23.97
N ALA A 46 1.95 30.91 -24.73
CA ALA A 46 2.54 31.38 -25.98
C ALA A 46 2.62 30.23 -26.98
N PRO A 47 1.50 29.86 -27.62
CA PRO A 47 1.50 28.89 -28.71
C PRO A 47 2.45 29.32 -29.83
N THR A 48 3.09 28.35 -30.48
CA THR A 48 4.00 28.62 -31.60
C THR A 48 3.29 29.38 -32.72
N GLY A 49 3.86 30.51 -33.16
CA GLY A 49 3.31 31.35 -34.23
C GLY A 49 2.22 32.34 -33.81
N ASP A 50 1.88 32.41 -32.52
CA ASP A 50 0.90 33.37 -32.01
C ASP A 50 1.57 34.68 -31.55
N GLU A 51 1.61 35.68 -32.43
CA GLU A 51 2.23 36.98 -32.16
C GLU A 51 1.48 37.80 -31.09
N GLU A 52 0.19 37.51 -30.89
CA GLU A 52 -0.68 38.16 -29.91
C GLU A 52 -0.68 37.47 -28.54
N ALA A 53 0.15 36.45 -28.37
CA ALA A 53 0.19 35.67 -27.14
C ALA A 53 0.68 36.47 -25.91
N CYS A 54 0.62 35.84 -24.74
CA CYS A 54 1.07 36.47 -23.50
C CYS A 54 2.57 36.75 -23.55
N ARG A 55 2.99 37.90 -23.00
CA ARG A 55 4.41 38.19 -22.79
C ARG A 55 4.94 37.33 -21.64
N TRP A 56 6.10 36.72 -21.85
CA TRP A 56 6.75 35.82 -20.91
C TRP A 56 8.27 35.98 -20.90
N VAL A 57 8.89 35.51 -19.83
CA VAL A 57 10.34 35.48 -19.64
C VAL A 57 10.73 34.16 -18.98
N ALA A 58 11.87 33.60 -19.35
CA ALA A 58 12.53 32.52 -18.62
C ALA A 58 13.83 33.04 -18.01
N VAL A 59 14.04 32.76 -16.73
CA VAL A 59 15.23 33.16 -15.97
C VAL A 59 15.93 31.91 -15.47
N ARG A 60 17.18 31.69 -15.90
CA ARG A 60 18.03 30.63 -15.38
C ARG A 60 18.55 31.03 -14.00
N HIS A 61 18.20 30.24 -12.99
CA HIS A 61 18.57 30.55 -11.60
C HIS A 61 19.73 29.68 -11.10
N ALA A 62 19.87 28.47 -11.63
CA ALA A 62 21.04 27.62 -11.40
C ALA A 62 21.27 26.69 -12.61
N ASP A 63 22.28 25.82 -12.49
CA ASP A 63 22.63 24.86 -13.55
C ASP A 63 21.47 23.93 -13.90
N ASP A 64 20.66 23.56 -12.89
CA ASP A 64 19.62 22.54 -12.96
C ASP A 64 18.19 23.09 -13.11
N HIS A 65 17.96 24.41 -13.08
CA HIS A 65 16.59 24.94 -13.18
C HIS A 65 16.45 26.39 -13.69
N ILE A 66 15.28 26.62 -14.30
CA ILE A 66 14.78 27.92 -14.76
C ILE A 66 13.45 28.26 -14.08
N HIS A 67 13.13 29.54 -14.01
CA HIS A 67 11.81 30.05 -13.66
C HIS A 67 11.18 30.74 -14.86
N ILE A 68 10.00 30.27 -15.27
CA ILE A 68 9.22 30.90 -16.34
C ILE A 68 8.12 31.74 -15.71
N ALA A 69 8.03 33.00 -16.09
CA ALA A 69 6.96 33.90 -15.67
C ALA A 69 6.26 34.49 -16.90
N ALA A 70 4.94 34.54 -16.86
CA ALA A 70 4.15 35.10 -17.95
C ALA A 70 2.98 35.94 -17.44
N THR A 71 2.63 36.96 -18.22
CA THR A 71 1.39 37.70 -18.05
C THR A 71 0.18 36.79 -18.29
N LEU A 72 -0.92 37.02 -17.56
CA LEU A 72 -2.18 36.29 -17.74
C LEU A 72 -3.17 37.00 -18.68
N VAL A 73 -2.67 37.98 -19.43
CA VAL A 73 -3.41 38.77 -20.41
C VAL A 73 -2.60 38.79 -21.70
N ARG A 74 -3.25 38.41 -22.80
CA ARG A 74 -2.70 38.44 -24.15
C ARG A 74 -2.58 39.87 -24.65
N GLN A 75 -1.81 40.08 -25.72
CA GLN A 75 -1.66 41.41 -26.31
C GLN A 75 -2.95 41.92 -26.96
N ASP A 76 -3.74 41.01 -27.52
CA ASP A 76 -5.10 41.26 -28.00
C ASP A 76 -6.15 41.51 -26.88
N GLY A 77 -5.71 41.57 -25.62
CA GLY A 77 -6.56 41.85 -24.47
C GLY A 77 -7.42 40.67 -23.99
N ARG A 78 -7.32 39.49 -24.61
CA ARG A 78 -8.03 38.28 -24.16
C ARG A 78 -7.26 37.53 -23.06
N ARG A 79 -7.92 36.56 -22.44
CA ARG A 79 -7.25 35.58 -21.58
C ARG A 79 -6.63 34.48 -22.46
N PRO A 80 -5.44 33.97 -22.11
CA PRO A 80 -4.90 32.75 -22.73
C PRO A 80 -5.76 31.53 -22.41
N GLU A 81 -5.87 30.62 -23.37
CA GLU A 81 -6.58 29.35 -23.21
C GLU A 81 -5.70 28.35 -22.46
N ARG A 82 -5.90 28.27 -21.14
CA ARG A 82 -5.04 27.52 -20.21
C ARG A 82 -5.74 26.36 -19.50
N GLY A 83 -6.81 25.83 -20.09
CA GLY A 83 -7.57 24.74 -19.50
C GLY A 83 -6.68 23.53 -19.21
N TYR A 84 -6.49 23.19 -17.93
CA TYR A 84 -5.63 22.09 -17.49
C TYR A 84 -4.14 22.22 -17.89
N ASP A 85 -3.61 23.43 -17.94
CA ASP A 85 -2.21 23.74 -18.28
C ASP A 85 -1.20 22.84 -17.56
N GLN A 86 -1.34 22.57 -16.27
CA GLN A 86 -0.45 21.70 -15.50
C GLN A 86 -0.32 20.30 -16.11
N ARG A 87 -1.42 19.72 -16.62
CA ARG A 87 -1.39 18.40 -17.27
C ARG A 87 -0.73 18.48 -18.64
N ALA A 88 -0.96 19.55 -19.38
CA ALA A 88 -0.35 19.76 -20.69
C ALA A 88 1.17 19.95 -20.57
N VAL A 89 1.60 20.79 -19.61
CA VAL A 89 3.00 21.00 -19.26
C VAL A 89 3.67 19.71 -18.80
N GLN A 90 3.03 18.91 -17.93
CA GLN A 90 3.59 17.62 -17.53
C GLN A 90 3.74 16.64 -18.70
N ARG A 91 2.77 16.59 -19.62
CA ARG A 91 2.90 15.76 -20.83
C ARG A 91 4.06 16.21 -21.69
N GLU A 92 4.27 17.52 -21.83
CA GLU A 92 5.40 18.05 -22.58
C GLU A 92 6.73 17.77 -21.89
N ALA A 93 6.81 17.90 -20.56
CA ALA A 93 7.98 17.53 -19.78
C ALA A 93 8.40 16.06 -19.99
N ARG A 94 7.43 15.13 -20.12
CA ARG A 94 7.74 13.73 -20.45
C ARG A 94 8.36 13.54 -21.84
N LYS A 95 8.05 14.41 -22.81
CA LYS A 95 8.69 14.38 -24.13
C LYS A 95 10.08 14.99 -24.06
N ILE A 96 10.22 16.13 -23.39
CA ILE A 96 11.50 16.79 -23.13
C ILE A 96 12.49 15.81 -22.48
N GLU A 97 12.03 15.03 -21.50
CA GLU A 97 12.87 14.00 -20.86
C GLU A 97 13.42 12.97 -21.85
N VAL A 98 12.63 12.58 -22.85
CA VAL A 98 13.08 11.65 -23.90
C VAL A 98 14.05 12.34 -24.86
N ASP A 99 13.70 13.53 -25.35
CA ASP A 99 14.46 14.25 -26.37
C ASP A 99 15.85 14.64 -25.90
N TYR A 100 15.99 14.97 -24.61
CA TYR A 100 17.25 15.37 -23.99
C TYR A 100 17.94 14.26 -23.19
N GLY A 101 17.41 13.03 -23.22
CA GLY A 101 18.00 11.90 -22.48
C GLY A 101 18.03 12.11 -20.96
N LEU A 102 17.06 12.85 -20.42
CA LEU A 102 16.96 13.15 -18.99
C LEU A 102 16.27 12.01 -18.24
N ARG A 103 16.30 12.08 -16.91
CA ARG A 103 15.60 11.18 -16.02
C ARG A 103 14.11 11.15 -16.33
N ARG A 104 13.67 10.04 -16.91
CA ARG A 104 12.27 9.79 -17.23
C ARG A 104 11.46 9.55 -15.97
N LEU A 105 10.52 10.42 -15.68
CA LEU A 105 9.67 10.32 -14.50
C LEU A 105 8.37 9.57 -14.83
N LYS A 106 7.96 8.66 -13.94
CA LYS A 106 6.66 7.97 -14.03
C LYS A 106 5.53 9.01 -14.09
N PRO A 107 4.59 8.95 -15.06
CA PRO A 107 3.50 9.91 -15.17
C PRO A 107 2.62 9.96 -13.91
N GLY A 108 2.04 11.12 -13.61
CA GLY A 108 1.05 11.25 -12.55
C GLY A 108 -0.29 10.64 -12.97
N ASP A 109 -0.86 9.78 -12.15
CA ASP A 109 -2.14 9.08 -12.36
C ASP A 109 -3.27 9.63 -11.47
N GLY A 110 -2.99 10.60 -10.62
CA GLY A 110 -3.97 11.36 -9.84
C GLY A 110 -4.55 10.64 -8.63
N THR A 111 -4.04 9.46 -8.27
CA THR A 111 -4.54 8.69 -7.13
C THR A 111 -3.75 8.95 -5.82
N GLY A 112 -2.74 9.84 -5.87
CA GLY A 112 -1.79 10.06 -4.77
C GLY A 112 -2.32 11.01 -3.72
N ALA A 113 -1.84 10.88 -2.49
CA ALA A 113 -2.13 11.85 -1.44
C ALA A 113 -1.54 13.22 -1.76
N LYS A 114 -2.15 14.28 -1.21
CA LYS A 114 -1.69 15.65 -1.46
C LYS A 114 -0.36 15.89 -0.74
N ARG A 115 0.71 16.16 -1.48
CA ARG A 115 1.98 16.52 -0.86
C ARG A 115 1.87 17.83 -0.08
N PRO A 116 2.66 18.02 1.00
CA PRO A 116 2.77 19.32 1.64
C PRO A 116 3.13 20.39 0.62
N THR A 117 2.53 21.57 0.77
CA THR A 117 2.91 22.75 0.01
C THR A 117 4.28 23.26 0.48
N SER A 118 4.96 24.05 -0.35
CA SER A 118 6.21 24.71 0.05
C SER A 118 6.04 25.52 1.33
N LYS A 119 4.89 26.20 1.52
CA LYS A 119 4.58 26.95 2.75
C LYS A 119 4.52 26.05 3.99
N GLU A 120 3.89 24.88 3.87
CA GLU A 120 3.83 23.90 4.96
C GLU A 120 5.22 23.34 5.28
N HIS A 121 6.04 23.06 4.26
CA HIS A 121 7.41 22.59 4.45
C HIS A 121 8.30 23.65 5.14
N PHE A 122 8.27 24.90 4.66
CA PHE A 122 9.02 25.98 5.30
C PHE A 122 8.51 26.30 6.71
N LYS A 123 7.21 26.17 6.97
CA LYS A 123 6.65 26.30 8.32
C LYS A 123 7.23 25.22 9.25
N ALA A 124 7.20 23.96 8.84
CA ALA A 124 7.77 22.85 9.61
C ALA A 124 9.26 23.09 9.92
N LYS A 125 10.04 23.44 8.89
CA LYS A 125 11.47 23.76 9.05
C LYS A 125 11.71 24.90 10.03
N ARG A 126 10.95 25.99 9.94
CA ARG A 126 11.06 27.13 10.86
C ARG A 126 10.73 26.77 12.30
N LEU A 127 9.82 25.83 12.51
CA LEU A 127 9.42 25.33 13.82
C LEU A 127 10.30 24.19 14.33
N GLY A 128 11.35 23.79 13.60
CA GLY A 128 12.22 22.67 13.97
C GLY A 128 11.52 21.31 13.95
N GLN A 129 10.47 21.16 13.12
CA GLN A 129 9.69 19.94 13.00
C GLN A 129 10.23 19.05 11.88
N ASP A 130 10.32 17.74 12.12
CA ASP A 130 10.81 16.75 11.16
C ASP A 130 9.85 16.54 9.96
N ALA A 131 8.57 16.84 10.16
CA ALA A 131 7.53 16.66 9.15
C ALA A 131 6.50 17.79 9.18
N ALA A 132 5.88 18.06 8.03
CA ALA A 132 4.75 18.98 7.95
C ALA A 132 3.52 18.39 8.65
N THR A 133 2.72 19.25 9.31
CA THR A 133 1.48 18.86 10.01
C THR A 133 0.57 17.97 9.17
N ARG A 134 0.45 18.25 7.86
CA ARG A 134 -0.35 17.45 6.92
C ARG A 134 0.06 15.98 6.92
N ASP A 135 1.35 15.69 6.90
CA ASP A 135 1.84 14.31 6.84
C ASP A 135 1.68 13.62 8.20
N VAL A 136 1.93 14.33 9.31
CA VAL A 136 1.66 13.83 10.67
C VAL A 136 0.18 13.49 10.84
N LEU A 137 -0.73 14.38 10.43
CA LEU A 137 -2.17 14.14 10.48
C LEU A 137 -2.57 12.98 9.57
N ARG A 138 -2.04 12.89 8.35
CA ARG A 138 -2.32 11.76 7.46
C ARG A 138 -1.95 10.44 8.13
N LEU A 139 -0.74 10.35 8.68
CA LEU A 139 -0.26 9.15 9.37
C LEU A 139 -1.16 8.76 10.54
N ARG A 140 -1.47 9.71 11.43
CA ARG A 140 -2.33 9.46 12.62
C ARG A 140 -3.74 9.04 12.22
N VAL A 141 -4.33 9.70 11.22
CA VAL A 141 -5.68 9.36 10.73
C VAL A 141 -5.71 7.98 10.08
N ARG A 142 -4.73 7.62 9.25
CA ARG A 142 -4.65 6.27 8.66
C ARG A 142 -4.52 5.19 9.72
N ARG A 143 -3.64 5.39 10.70
CA ARG A 143 -3.48 4.49 11.86
C ARG A 143 -4.79 4.30 12.62
N ALA A 144 -5.49 5.39 12.92
CA ALA A 144 -6.78 5.32 13.60
C ALA A 144 -7.83 4.56 12.78
N VAL A 145 -7.90 4.76 11.46
CA VAL A 145 -8.81 4.00 10.58
C VAL A 145 -8.47 2.50 10.56
N ALA A 146 -7.18 2.16 10.55
CA ALA A 146 -6.75 0.77 10.52
C ALA A 146 -6.99 0.05 11.86
N ALA A 147 -6.79 0.74 12.98
CA ALA A 147 -6.96 0.21 14.33
C ALA A 147 -8.42 0.15 14.81
N ALA A 148 -9.25 1.13 14.42
CA ALA A 148 -10.63 1.20 14.89
C ALA A 148 -11.56 0.16 14.26
N SER A 149 -12.43 -0.41 15.08
CA SER A 149 -13.49 -1.37 14.70
C SER A 149 -14.81 -0.67 14.39
N GLU A 150 -15.00 0.55 14.92
CA GLU A 150 -16.18 1.39 14.75
C GLU A 150 -15.84 2.89 14.81
N GLU A 151 -16.83 3.74 14.49
CA GLU A 151 -16.62 5.20 14.37
C GLU A 151 -16.29 5.88 15.72
N ALA A 152 -16.89 5.43 16.82
CA ALA A 152 -16.60 5.98 18.15
C ALA A 152 -15.14 5.72 18.54
N GLU A 153 -14.68 4.48 18.36
CA GLU A 153 -13.28 4.08 18.60
C GLU A 153 -12.32 4.87 17.69
N PHE A 154 -12.68 5.11 16.43
CA PHE A 154 -11.89 5.92 15.51
C PHE A 154 -11.64 7.34 16.05
N PHE A 155 -12.67 8.02 16.55
CA PHE A 155 -12.50 9.37 17.12
C PHE A 155 -11.73 9.34 18.44
N ALA A 156 -11.99 8.36 19.31
CA ALA A 156 -11.24 8.20 20.56
C ALA A 156 -9.73 8.02 20.31
N LEU A 157 -9.35 7.24 19.28
CA LEU A 157 -7.94 7.05 18.91
C LEU A 157 -7.27 8.33 18.38
N LEU A 158 -8.02 9.16 17.66
CA LEU A 158 -7.52 10.45 17.21
C LEU A 158 -7.26 11.39 18.38
N GLU A 159 -8.20 11.48 19.33
CA GLU A 159 -8.03 12.29 20.54
C GLU A 159 -6.85 11.79 21.39
N ALA A 160 -6.72 10.48 21.58
CA ALA A 160 -5.61 9.87 22.30
C ALA A 160 -4.24 10.14 21.64
N THR A 161 -4.22 10.36 20.33
CA THR A 161 -3.02 10.74 19.58
C THR A 161 -2.90 12.26 19.38
N GLY A 162 -3.65 13.06 20.14
CA GLY A 162 -3.54 14.53 20.16
C GLY A 162 -4.06 15.21 18.90
N VAL A 163 -4.98 14.58 18.17
CA VAL A 163 -5.63 15.15 16.99
C VAL A 163 -6.98 15.76 17.41
N THR A 164 -7.17 17.05 17.16
CA THR A 164 -8.46 17.71 17.33
C THR A 164 -9.35 17.41 16.12
N VAL A 165 -10.56 16.94 16.38
CA VAL A 165 -11.56 16.62 15.36
C VAL A 165 -12.63 17.70 15.30
N ARG A 166 -13.01 18.13 14.10
CA ARG A 166 -14.16 19.00 13.85
C ARG A 166 -15.07 18.39 12.81
N LEU A 167 -16.28 18.03 13.21
CA LEU A 167 -17.31 17.52 12.32
C LEU A 167 -17.97 18.68 11.55
N LYS A 168 -18.23 18.45 10.27
CA LYS A 168 -19.04 19.33 9.43
C LYS A 168 -20.46 18.75 9.41
N LEU A 169 -21.38 19.41 10.10
CA LEU A 169 -22.77 18.98 10.16
C LEU A 169 -23.57 19.50 8.95
N GLY A 170 -24.50 18.68 8.47
CA GLY A 170 -25.51 19.08 7.50
C GLY A 170 -26.70 19.77 8.16
N PRO A 171 -27.67 20.28 7.37
CA PRO A 171 -28.90 20.87 7.91
C PRO A 171 -29.72 19.92 8.79
N SER A 172 -29.61 18.61 8.57
CA SER A 172 -30.25 17.57 9.38
C SER A 172 -29.56 17.32 10.73
N GLY A 173 -28.39 17.90 10.97
CA GLY A 173 -27.54 17.59 12.13
C GLY A 173 -26.54 16.45 11.90
N ASP A 174 -26.65 15.70 10.79
CA ASP A 174 -25.75 14.59 10.49
C ASP A 174 -24.35 15.09 10.10
N ALA A 175 -23.31 14.39 10.56
CA ALA A 175 -21.94 14.69 10.14
C ALA A 175 -21.70 14.26 8.68
N LEU A 176 -21.49 15.25 7.80
CA LEU A 176 -21.20 15.09 6.38
C LEU A 176 -19.70 15.08 6.07
N GLY A 177 -18.85 15.56 6.99
CA GLY A 177 -17.41 15.61 6.81
C GLY A 177 -16.67 15.74 8.12
N CYS A 178 -15.35 15.50 8.06
CA CYS A 178 -14.47 15.54 9.22
C CYS A 178 -13.18 16.30 8.86
N ASN A 179 -12.82 17.25 9.72
CA ASN A 179 -11.56 17.98 9.65
C ASN A 179 -10.69 17.66 10.85
N PHE A 180 -9.37 17.64 10.64
CA PHE A 180 -8.37 17.26 11.62
C PHE A 180 -7.37 18.41 11.81
N ALA A 181 -6.96 18.66 13.05
CA ALA A 181 -5.93 19.64 13.38
C ALA A 181 -4.99 19.09 14.45
N LEU A 182 -3.75 19.56 14.44
CA LEU A 182 -2.86 19.44 15.60
C LEU A 182 -2.97 20.73 16.41
N PRO A 183 -3.14 20.67 17.75
CA PRO A 183 -3.20 21.88 18.59
C PRO A 183 -1.99 22.79 18.46
N SER A 184 -0.82 22.23 18.16
CA SER A 184 0.44 22.96 17.96
C SER A 184 0.54 23.69 16.61
N ASP A 185 -0.36 23.40 15.66
CA ASP A 185 -0.34 24.02 14.33
C ASP A 185 -1.40 25.11 14.21
N THR A 186 -1.01 26.34 14.49
CA THR A 186 -1.93 27.50 14.49
C THR A 186 -1.68 28.46 13.33
N ASN A 187 -2.70 29.22 12.95
CA ASN A 187 -2.60 30.35 12.04
C ASN A 187 -2.06 31.60 12.79
N ASP A 188 -1.94 32.73 12.07
CA ASP A 188 -1.45 34.00 12.61
C ASP A 188 -2.34 34.59 13.73
N LYS A 189 -3.56 34.05 13.91
CA LYS A 189 -4.50 34.42 14.98
C LYS A 189 -4.46 33.48 16.18
N GLY A 190 -3.57 32.48 16.18
CA GLY A 190 -3.50 31.46 17.21
C GLY A 190 -4.59 30.39 17.13
N GLU A 191 -5.37 30.34 16.05
CA GLU A 191 -6.41 29.33 15.85
C GLU A 191 -5.84 28.07 15.18
N PRO A 192 -6.27 26.85 15.55
CA PRO A 192 -5.79 25.63 14.92
C PRO A 192 -6.08 25.58 13.41
N VAL A 193 -5.11 25.10 12.63
CA VAL A 193 -5.26 24.89 11.19
C VAL A 193 -5.92 23.55 10.92
N PHE A 194 -7.12 23.58 10.35
CA PHE A 194 -7.91 22.38 10.06
C PHE A 194 -7.70 21.86 8.63
N TYR A 195 -7.52 20.55 8.53
CA TYR A 195 -7.38 19.80 7.29
C TYR A 195 -8.58 18.88 7.08
N ALA A 196 -9.32 19.08 5.99
CA ALA A 196 -10.36 18.12 5.60
C ALA A 196 -9.73 16.76 5.27
N GLY A 197 -10.36 15.67 5.70
CA GLY A 197 -9.83 14.33 5.48
C GLY A 197 -9.52 14.01 4.01
N SER A 198 -10.38 14.43 3.08
CA SER A 198 -10.16 14.28 1.62
C SER A 198 -8.95 15.07 1.09
N THR A 199 -8.46 16.06 1.84
CA THR A 199 -7.24 16.81 1.53
C THR A 199 -5.99 16.20 2.16
N LEU A 200 -6.14 15.37 3.19
CA LEU A 200 -5.05 14.54 3.69
C LEU A 200 -4.78 13.42 2.68
N ALA A 201 -5.80 12.65 2.33
CA ALA A 201 -5.72 11.65 1.25
C ALA A 201 -7.11 11.35 0.66
N PRO A 202 -7.21 10.88 -0.60
CA PRO A 202 -8.49 10.65 -1.27
C PRO A 202 -9.41 9.63 -0.57
N ASP A 203 -8.83 8.72 0.21
CA ASP A 203 -9.48 7.65 0.97
C ASP A 203 -9.89 8.05 2.39
N LEU A 204 -9.52 9.24 2.87
CA LEU A 204 -9.75 9.70 4.24
C LEU A 204 -10.94 10.66 4.37
N SER A 205 -11.88 10.66 3.42
CA SER A 205 -13.16 11.36 3.64
C SER A 205 -14.04 10.59 4.63
N LEU A 206 -14.87 11.29 5.41
CA LEU A 206 -15.74 10.64 6.40
C LEU A 206 -16.63 9.52 5.80
N PRO A 207 -17.25 9.68 4.61
CA PRO A 207 -18.00 8.57 3.99
C PRO A 207 -17.14 7.34 3.67
N LYS A 208 -15.89 7.53 3.25
CA LYS A 208 -14.98 6.41 2.94
C LYS A 208 -14.47 5.73 4.21
N ILE A 209 -14.21 6.51 5.26
CA ILE A 209 -13.87 6.00 6.59
C ILE A 209 -15.02 5.14 7.13
N ARG A 210 -16.26 5.65 7.09
CA ARG A 210 -17.46 4.88 7.47
C ARG A 210 -17.60 3.58 6.70
N LYS A 211 -17.46 3.63 5.37
CA LYS A 211 -17.50 2.43 4.51
C LYS A 211 -16.43 1.41 4.91
N SER A 212 -15.24 1.89 5.26
CA SER A 212 -14.11 1.08 5.73
C SER A 212 -14.39 0.42 7.09
N LEU A 213 -14.99 1.13 8.04
CA LEU A 213 -15.27 0.62 9.39
C LEU A 213 -16.46 -0.36 9.41
N ALA A 214 -17.43 -0.18 8.52
CA ALA A 214 -18.60 -1.07 8.42
C ALA A 214 -18.25 -2.53 8.10
N THR A 215 -17.10 -2.80 7.46
CA THR A 215 -16.71 -4.18 7.12
C THR A 215 -16.09 -4.93 8.29
N THR A 216 -15.67 -4.22 9.34
CA THR A 216 -15.00 -4.78 10.51
C THR A 216 -15.91 -4.92 11.74
N SER A 217 -17.12 -4.35 11.71
CA SER A 217 -18.07 -4.39 12.83
C SER A 217 -18.20 -5.81 13.41
N PRO A 218 -18.07 -5.98 14.73
CA PRO A 218 -18.01 -7.31 15.34
C PRO A 218 -19.32 -8.07 15.10
N GLU A 219 -19.22 -9.25 14.51
CA GLU A 219 -20.31 -10.23 14.57
C GLU A 219 -20.11 -11.10 15.82
N PRO A 220 -21.19 -11.49 16.52
CA PRO A 220 -21.10 -12.39 17.66
C PRO A 220 -20.56 -13.75 17.21
N ALA A 221 -19.26 -13.98 17.43
CA ALA A 221 -18.62 -15.26 17.17
C ALA A 221 -18.75 -16.16 18.41
N ALA A 222 -19.35 -17.35 18.24
CA ALA A 222 -19.52 -18.34 19.31
C ALA A 222 -18.22 -19.10 19.67
N ALA A 223 -17.13 -18.90 18.92
CA ALA A 223 -15.86 -19.58 19.11
C ALA A 223 -14.78 -18.62 19.63
N ARG A 224 -13.93 -19.11 20.54
CA ARG A 224 -12.72 -18.38 20.95
C ARG A 224 -11.86 -18.07 19.72
N PRO A 225 -11.50 -16.78 19.49
CA PRO A 225 -10.55 -16.44 18.45
C PRO A 225 -9.24 -17.21 18.67
N GLY A 226 -8.67 -17.77 17.59
CA GLY A 226 -7.30 -18.31 17.64
C GLY A 226 -6.28 -17.18 17.77
N ASP A 227 -5.00 -17.53 17.85
CA ASP A 227 -3.91 -16.53 17.90
C ASP A 227 -4.03 -15.51 16.74
N PRO A 228 -4.17 -14.21 17.03
CA PRO A 228 -4.37 -13.18 16.02
C PRO A 228 -3.14 -12.99 15.10
N TRP A 229 -1.91 -13.28 15.56
CA TRP A 229 -0.74 -13.30 14.69
C TRP A 229 -0.86 -14.40 13.63
N HIS A 230 -1.28 -15.60 14.03
CA HIS A 230 -1.52 -16.70 13.10
C HIS A 230 -2.65 -16.42 12.11
N GLN A 231 -3.72 -15.77 12.55
CA GLN A 231 -4.83 -15.38 11.68
C GLN A 231 -4.41 -14.31 10.67
N ALA A 232 -3.69 -13.27 11.10
CA ALA A 232 -3.16 -12.22 10.24
C ALA A 232 -2.20 -12.82 9.19
N THR A 233 -1.23 -13.61 9.62
CA THR A 233 -0.28 -14.29 8.72
C THR A 233 -1.00 -15.19 7.71
N ALA A 234 -2.02 -15.96 8.14
CA ALA A 234 -2.79 -16.81 7.23
C ALA A 234 -3.65 -16.03 6.24
N ALA A 235 -4.15 -14.85 6.61
CA ALA A 235 -4.88 -13.98 5.71
C ALA A 235 -3.94 -13.30 4.70
N THR A 236 -2.79 -12.79 5.15
CA THR A 236 -1.76 -12.18 4.29
C THR A 236 -1.21 -13.18 3.27
N ASP A 237 -0.97 -14.43 3.67
CA ASP A 237 -0.48 -15.50 2.81
C ASP A 237 -1.42 -15.83 1.63
N ARG A 238 -2.71 -15.45 1.72
CA ARG A 238 -3.69 -15.62 0.63
C ARG A 238 -3.72 -14.44 -0.35
N ILE A 239 -3.18 -13.27 0.01
CA ILE A 239 -3.19 -12.08 -0.85
C ILE A 239 -2.62 -12.39 -2.25
N PRO A 240 -1.49 -13.09 -2.39
CA PRO A 240 -0.94 -13.44 -3.70
C PRO A 240 -1.87 -14.26 -4.59
N HIS A 241 -2.68 -15.15 -4.00
CA HIS A 241 -3.70 -15.89 -4.74
C HIS A 241 -4.79 -14.95 -5.28
N HIS A 242 -5.25 -13.99 -4.46
CA HIS A 242 -6.21 -12.98 -4.90
C HIS A 242 -5.64 -12.06 -5.98
N LEU A 243 -4.36 -11.71 -5.90
CA LEU A 243 -3.68 -10.87 -6.90
C LEU A 243 -3.43 -11.59 -8.23
N THR A 244 -3.33 -12.92 -8.24
CA THR A 244 -3.06 -13.68 -9.48
C THR A 244 -4.29 -14.34 -10.09
N ARG A 245 -5.27 -14.72 -9.28
CA ARG A 245 -6.44 -15.49 -9.70
C ARG A 245 -7.78 -14.88 -9.31
N GLY A 246 -7.79 -13.86 -8.45
CA GLY A 246 -9.00 -13.15 -8.08
C GLY A 246 -9.41 -12.13 -9.13
N ASP A 247 -10.61 -11.57 -8.96
CA ASP A 247 -11.04 -10.39 -9.70
C ASP A 247 -10.35 -9.11 -9.19
N ASP A 248 -10.33 -8.08 -10.02
CA ASP A 248 -9.66 -6.81 -9.73
C ASP A 248 -10.19 -6.10 -8.48
N HIS A 249 -11.48 -6.23 -8.16
CA HIS A 249 -12.07 -5.58 -6.98
C HIS A 249 -11.58 -6.25 -5.70
N THR A 250 -11.55 -7.59 -5.68
CA THR A 250 -10.97 -8.38 -4.58
C THR A 250 -9.48 -8.09 -4.43
N ALA A 251 -8.71 -8.11 -5.54
CA ALA A 251 -7.29 -7.78 -5.55
C ALA A 251 -7.03 -6.38 -4.94
N GLN A 252 -7.78 -5.38 -5.39
CA GLN A 252 -7.69 -4.01 -4.87
C GLN A 252 -8.08 -3.92 -3.39
N GLY A 253 -9.08 -4.71 -2.95
CA GLY A 253 -9.44 -4.86 -1.54
C GLY A 253 -8.28 -5.39 -0.69
N GLN A 254 -7.64 -6.47 -1.13
CA GLN A 254 -6.50 -7.05 -0.42
C GLN A 254 -5.31 -6.09 -0.31
N LEU A 255 -5.05 -5.26 -1.34
CA LEU A 255 -4.03 -4.20 -1.26
C LEU A 255 -4.36 -3.14 -0.21
N VAL A 256 -5.65 -2.78 -0.06
CA VAL A 256 -6.09 -1.87 1.02
C VAL A 256 -5.89 -2.51 2.39
N ALA A 257 -6.21 -3.80 2.53
CA ALA A 257 -6.02 -4.55 3.78
C ALA A 257 -4.53 -4.67 4.16
N LEU A 258 -3.66 -4.91 3.18
CA LEU A 258 -2.21 -4.94 3.37
C LEU A 258 -1.68 -3.58 3.82
N GLY A 259 -2.15 -2.49 3.22
CA GLY A 259 -1.83 -1.14 3.66
C GLY A 259 -2.25 -0.85 5.09
N ALA A 260 -3.48 -1.23 5.48
CA ALA A 260 -3.94 -1.09 6.86
C ALA A 260 -3.10 -1.91 7.85
N THR A 261 -2.62 -3.08 7.43
CA THR A 261 -1.66 -3.89 8.22
C THR A 261 -0.37 -3.10 8.46
N LEU A 262 0.22 -2.55 7.40
CA LEU A 262 1.45 -1.74 7.49
C LEU A 262 1.26 -0.45 8.30
N ASP A 263 0.08 0.17 8.26
CA ASP A 263 -0.21 1.37 9.05
C ASP A 263 -0.11 1.10 10.58
N VAL A 264 -0.48 -0.11 11.03
CA VAL A 264 -0.57 -0.48 12.46
C VAL A 264 0.69 -1.16 13.00
N LEU A 265 1.38 -1.98 12.17
CA LEU A 265 2.55 -2.75 12.61
C LEU A 265 3.64 -1.93 13.35
N PRO A 266 4.00 -0.70 12.95
CA PRO A 266 5.01 0.08 13.66
C PRO A 266 4.66 0.39 15.14
N ILE A 267 3.39 0.29 15.51
CA ILE A 267 2.93 0.56 16.88
C ILE A 267 3.21 -0.64 17.79
N THR A 268 3.08 -1.86 17.27
CA THR A 268 3.23 -3.10 18.02
C THR A 268 4.63 -3.71 17.89
N ALA A 269 5.48 -3.15 17.03
CA ALA A 269 6.82 -3.65 16.76
C ALA A 269 7.87 -3.15 17.77
N PRO A 270 8.98 -3.90 17.97
CA PRO A 270 10.12 -3.44 18.76
C PRO A 270 10.71 -2.12 18.25
N ALA A 271 11.28 -1.32 19.16
CA ALA A 271 11.81 0.00 18.85
C ALA A 271 12.87 -0.01 17.71
N ALA A 272 13.68 -1.06 17.63
CA ALA A 272 14.75 -1.20 16.64
C ALA A 272 14.24 -1.15 15.18
N VAL A 273 13.04 -1.69 14.91
CA VAL A 273 12.50 -1.83 13.55
C VAL A 273 11.42 -0.81 13.22
N LYS A 274 10.99 -0.02 14.22
CA LYS A 274 9.85 0.89 14.08
C LYS A 274 10.04 1.87 12.93
N ALA A 275 11.20 2.51 12.85
CA ALA A 275 11.48 3.51 11.80
C ALA A 275 11.34 2.92 10.39
N GLU A 276 11.88 1.73 10.15
CA GLU A 276 11.77 1.04 8.86
C GLU A 276 10.32 0.68 8.54
N LEU A 277 9.56 0.18 9.51
CA LEU A 277 8.14 -0.12 9.30
C LEU A 277 7.30 1.15 9.02
N GLU A 278 7.65 2.29 9.63
CA GLU A 278 7.01 3.58 9.34
C GLU A 278 7.30 4.05 7.90
N GLN A 279 8.54 3.91 7.44
CA GLN A 279 8.90 4.22 6.06
C GLN A 279 8.22 3.28 5.06
N ALA A 280 8.16 1.98 5.37
CA ALA A 280 7.44 0.99 4.57
C ALA A 280 5.96 1.34 4.42
N ALA A 281 5.28 1.68 5.52
CA ALA A 281 3.87 2.06 5.51
C ALA A 281 3.64 3.34 4.68
N ALA A 282 4.46 4.37 4.88
CA ALA A 282 4.38 5.63 4.14
C ALA A 282 4.61 5.43 2.63
N ALA A 283 5.58 4.60 2.25
CA ALA A 283 5.83 4.26 0.85
C ALA A 283 4.66 3.46 0.25
N PHE A 284 4.20 2.40 0.94
CA PHE A 284 3.16 1.51 0.43
C PHE A 284 1.78 2.18 0.31
N GLU A 285 1.54 3.28 1.02
CA GLU A 285 0.29 4.05 0.99
C GLU A 285 -0.23 4.27 -0.45
N ARG A 286 0.68 4.58 -1.38
CA ARG A 286 0.35 4.82 -2.79
C ARG A 286 -0.11 3.53 -3.50
N ALA A 287 0.49 2.38 -3.19
CA ALA A 287 0.15 1.08 -3.77
C ALA A 287 -1.27 0.62 -3.40
N THR A 288 -1.81 1.09 -2.27
CA THR A 288 -3.18 0.78 -1.84
C THR A 288 -4.29 1.40 -2.72
N ARG A 289 -3.94 2.19 -3.76
CA ARG A 289 -4.89 3.02 -4.52
C ARG A 289 -4.76 2.85 -6.02
N SER A 290 -5.89 2.60 -6.68
CA SER A 290 -6.04 2.69 -8.13
C SER A 290 -7.41 3.28 -8.49
N ARG A 291 -7.79 3.23 -9.78
CA ARG A 291 -9.15 3.58 -10.23
C ARG A 291 -10.15 2.44 -10.03
N ILE A 292 -9.68 1.24 -9.70
CA ILE A 292 -10.51 0.08 -9.41
C ILE A 292 -11.15 0.26 -8.03
N ALA A 293 -12.44 -0.02 -7.91
CA ALA A 293 -13.12 0.04 -6.63
C ALA A 293 -12.69 -1.16 -5.77
N ALA A 294 -12.27 -0.93 -4.52
CA ALA A 294 -11.92 -2.02 -3.61
C ALA A 294 -13.17 -2.77 -3.11
N ASP A 295 -13.16 -4.10 -3.18
CA ASP A 295 -14.06 -4.93 -2.38
C ASP A 295 -13.54 -5.00 -0.94
N LEU A 296 -14.16 -4.19 -0.06
CA LEU A 296 -13.77 -4.09 1.33
C LEU A 296 -14.26 -5.27 2.18
N ASP A 297 -15.24 -6.05 1.72
CA ASP A 297 -15.73 -7.21 2.48
C ASP A 297 -14.73 -8.35 2.46
N SER A 298 -14.03 -8.55 1.33
CA SER A 298 -12.91 -9.51 1.24
C SER A 298 -11.79 -9.25 2.25
N THR A 299 -11.69 -8.02 2.79
CA THR A 299 -10.60 -7.61 3.70
C THR A 299 -10.83 -7.98 5.17
N ARG A 300 -12.05 -8.39 5.52
CA ARG A 300 -12.54 -8.51 6.90
C ARG A 300 -11.65 -9.36 7.80
N VAL A 301 -11.18 -10.51 7.31
CA VAL A 301 -10.37 -11.45 8.11
C VAL A 301 -9.04 -10.82 8.49
N LEU A 302 -8.30 -10.28 7.52
CA LEU A 302 -7.01 -9.65 7.78
C LEU A 302 -7.17 -8.44 8.71
N ARG A 303 -8.14 -7.56 8.41
CA ARG A 303 -8.37 -6.36 9.23
C ARG A 303 -8.73 -6.67 10.67
N ARG A 304 -9.68 -7.58 10.91
CA ARG A 304 -10.04 -7.99 12.28
C ARG A 304 -8.86 -8.62 13.03
N SER A 305 -8.02 -9.38 12.33
CA SER A 305 -6.82 -10.00 12.94
C SER A 305 -5.79 -8.94 13.36
N VAL A 306 -5.52 -7.95 12.51
CA VAL A 306 -4.61 -6.84 12.82
C VAL A 306 -5.16 -5.97 13.94
N GLN A 307 -6.47 -5.71 13.96
CA GLN A 307 -7.11 -4.99 15.07
C GLN A 307 -7.00 -5.74 16.39
N ALA A 308 -7.09 -7.08 16.38
CA ALA A 308 -6.88 -7.89 17.58
C ALA A 308 -5.41 -7.85 18.04
N ILE A 309 -4.43 -7.89 17.13
CA ILE A 309 -3.01 -7.69 17.48
C ILE A 309 -2.82 -6.33 18.17
N TRP A 310 -3.42 -5.28 17.62
CA TRP A 310 -3.32 -3.92 18.17
C TRP A 310 -4.06 -3.75 19.52
N ARG A 311 -5.27 -4.31 19.67
CA ARG A 311 -6.05 -4.18 20.91
C ARG A 311 -5.47 -5.02 22.04
N ASP A 312 -5.26 -6.29 21.77
CA ASP A 312 -5.01 -7.28 22.81
C ASP A 312 -3.52 -7.33 23.19
N HIS A 313 -2.64 -6.69 22.39
CA HIS A 313 -1.18 -6.74 22.54
C HIS A 313 -0.71 -8.16 22.87
N PRO A 314 -1.13 -9.18 22.10
CA PRO A 314 -0.86 -10.57 22.41
C PRO A 314 0.65 -10.77 22.49
N SER A 315 1.10 -11.53 23.49
CA SER A 315 2.52 -11.83 23.65
C SER A 315 3.05 -12.42 22.35
N ASP A 316 3.99 -11.72 21.71
CA ASP A 316 4.71 -12.22 20.54
C ASP A 316 5.82 -13.22 20.94
N GLY A 317 5.88 -13.59 22.22
CA GLY A 317 6.87 -14.51 22.78
C GLY A 317 8.30 -14.08 22.47
N ASP A 318 8.93 -14.80 21.54
CA ASP A 318 10.30 -14.59 21.03
C ASP A 318 10.36 -13.66 19.79
N GLY A 319 9.27 -13.04 19.36
CA GLY A 319 9.19 -12.19 18.15
C GLY A 319 8.71 -12.91 16.89
N SER A 320 8.18 -14.13 17.04
CA SER A 320 7.89 -15.01 15.92
C SER A 320 6.63 -14.65 15.16
N GLY A 321 5.58 -14.18 15.84
CA GLY A 321 4.35 -13.70 15.22
C GLY A 321 4.64 -12.56 14.26
N LEU A 322 5.43 -11.56 14.69
CA LEU A 322 5.87 -10.48 13.82
C LEU A 322 6.75 -10.98 12.67
N ALA A 323 7.72 -11.86 12.92
CA ALA A 323 8.58 -12.42 11.89
C ALA A 323 7.78 -13.16 10.80
N MET A 324 6.85 -14.03 11.21
CA MET A 324 5.97 -14.78 10.32
C MET A 324 5.09 -13.85 9.47
N LEU A 325 4.51 -12.82 10.10
CA LEU A 325 3.66 -11.88 9.38
C LEU A 325 4.49 -11.09 8.36
N LEU A 326 5.67 -10.57 8.75
CA LEU A 326 6.56 -9.84 7.85
C LEU A 326 7.02 -10.71 6.66
N ASP A 327 7.28 -12.00 6.85
CA ASP A 327 7.61 -12.93 5.76
C ASP A 327 6.49 -13.01 4.70
N THR A 328 5.24 -13.13 5.17
CA THR A 328 4.07 -13.15 4.27
C THR A 328 3.80 -11.78 3.63
N VAL A 329 4.04 -10.68 4.36
CA VAL A 329 3.93 -9.31 3.85
C VAL A 329 4.93 -9.04 2.75
N LEU A 330 6.21 -9.42 2.91
CA LEU A 330 7.23 -9.31 1.87
C LEU A 330 6.76 -9.97 0.57
N THR A 331 6.24 -11.20 0.70
CA THR A 331 5.74 -11.92 -0.46
C THR A 331 4.49 -11.25 -1.06
N ALA A 332 3.57 -10.74 -0.24
CA ALA A 332 2.39 -10.03 -0.71
C ALA A 332 2.73 -8.72 -1.43
N VAL A 333 3.74 -7.98 -0.96
CA VAL A 333 4.24 -6.75 -1.61
C VAL A 333 4.92 -7.06 -2.95
N ALA A 334 5.72 -8.12 -3.05
CA ALA A 334 6.31 -8.54 -4.32
C ALA A 334 5.23 -8.88 -5.37
N TYR A 335 4.15 -9.55 -4.95
CA TYR A 335 3.01 -9.81 -5.82
C TYR A 335 2.20 -8.55 -6.14
N ALA A 336 2.09 -7.60 -5.21
CA ALA A 336 1.47 -6.30 -5.46
C ALA A 336 2.25 -5.54 -6.55
N MET A 337 3.58 -5.58 -6.54
CA MET A 337 4.41 -5.01 -7.62
C MET A 337 4.08 -5.65 -8.97
N HIS A 338 4.01 -6.98 -9.04
CA HIS A 338 3.66 -7.68 -10.27
C HIS A 338 2.25 -7.32 -10.76
N TRP A 339 1.26 -7.32 -9.87
CA TRP A 339 -0.11 -6.92 -10.19
C TRP A 339 -0.19 -5.48 -10.70
N HIS A 340 0.51 -4.54 -10.05
CA HIS A 340 0.55 -3.16 -10.54
C HIS A 340 1.23 -3.04 -11.92
N ARG A 341 2.29 -3.81 -12.16
CA ARG A 341 2.97 -3.84 -13.47
C ARG A 341 2.05 -4.35 -14.58
N THR A 342 1.32 -5.44 -14.35
CA THR A 342 0.37 -5.99 -15.34
C THR A 342 -0.77 -5.02 -15.65
N HIS A 343 -1.16 -4.19 -14.67
CA HIS A 343 -2.19 -3.15 -14.82
C HIS A 343 -1.65 -1.78 -15.24
N GLN A 344 -0.35 -1.66 -15.54
CA GLN A 344 0.29 -0.40 -15.92
C GLN A 344 0.15 0.71 -14.85
N HIS A 345 0.05 0.31 -13.58
CA HIS A 345 -0.01 1.19 -12.41
C HIS A 345 1.40 1.61 -11.95
N ALA A 346 2.14 2.31 -12.82
CA ALA A 346 3.58 2.58 -12.62
C ALA A 346 3.91 3.28 -11.29
N GLN A 347 3.06 4.19 -10.80
CA GLN A 347 3.27 4.90 -9.53
C GLN A 347 3.09 4.00 -8.31
N GLN A 348 2.15 3.06 -8.40
CA GLN A 348 1.85 2.08 -7.37
C GLN A 348 2.90 0.99 -7.33
N GLU A 349 3.37 0.54 -8.49
CA GLU A 349 4.52 -0.36 -8.60
C GLU A 349 5.75 0.25 -7.93
N ALA A 350 6.08 1.51 -8.25
CA ALA A 350 7.20 2.24 -7.62
C ALA A 350 7.08 2.31 -6.09
N ALA A 351 5.87 2.53 -5.61
CA ALA A 351 5.58 2.62 -4.19
C ALA A 351 5.72 1.29 -3.47
N ALA A 352 5.27 0.20 -4.09
CA ALA A 352 5.45 -1.15 -3.58
C ALA A 352 6.95 -1.54 -3.59
N GLU A 353 7.69 -1.18 -4.64
CA GLU A 353 9.16 -1.34 -4.72
C GLU A 353 9.87 -0.64 -3.56
N HIS A 354 9.56 0.64 -3.31
CA HIS A 354 10.16 1.39 -2.22
C HIS A 354 9.81 0.82 -0.84
N ALA A 355 8.56 0.39 -0.63
CA ALA A 355 8.14 -0.23 0.61
C ALA A 355 8.87 -1.56 0.86
N LEU A 356 9.13 -2.34 -0.19
CA LEU A 356 9.81 -3.62 -0.10
C LEU A 356 11.22 -3.50 0.47
N VAL A 357 11.96 -2.44 0.11
CA VAL A 357 13.32 -2.17 0.63
C VAL A 357 13.30 -2.04 2.15
N HIS A 358 12.42 -1.20 2.69
CA HIS A 358 12.29 -0.99 4.14
C HIS A 358 11.80 -2.25 4.86
N LEU A 359 10.87 -2.99 4.24
CA LEU A 359 10.37 -4.25 4.80
C LEU A 359 11.46 -5.32 4.88
N GLN A 360 12.37 -5.40 3.90
CA GLN A 360 13.48 -6.35 3.93
C GLN A 360 14.44 -6.07 5.10
N ILE A 361 14.74 -4.79 5.35
CA ILE A 361 15.58 -4.38 6.49
C ILE A 361 14.89 -4.72 7.82
N ALA A 362 13.61 -4.35 7.96
CA ALA A 362 12.85 -4.66 9.16
C ALA A 362 12.75 -6.18 9.40
N TYR A 363 12.47 -6.96 8.35
CA TYR A 363 12.39 -8.41 8.43
C TYR A 363 13.71 -9.04 8.88
N ALA A 364 14.85 -8.62 8.33
CA ALA A 364 16.15 -9.16 8.73
C ALA A 364 16.39 -8.97 10.24
N GLN A 365 16.12 -7.76 10.75
CA GLN A 365 16.31 -7.43 12.17
C GLN A 365 15.37 -8.20 13.11
N VAL A 366 14.16 -8.57 12.67
CA VAL A 366 13.22 -9.36 13.48
C VAL A 366 13.50 -10.86 13.33
N ALA A 367 13.67 -11.36 12.11
CA ALA A 367 13.67 -12.79 11.82
C ALA A 367 15.01 -13.47 12.15
N GLU A 368 16.15 -12.79 11.97
CA GLU A 368 17.46 -13.42 12.18
C GLU A 368 17.69 -13.90 13.62
N PRO A 369 17.41 -13.10 14.68
CA PRO A 369 17.55 -13.57 16.05
C PRO A 369 16.65 -14.77 16.37
N VAL A 370 15.42 -14.77 15.85
CA VAL A 370 14.44 -15.85 16.07
C VAL A 370 14.89 -17.13 15.39
N LEU A 371 15.30 -17.04 14.12
CA LEU A 371 15.81 -18.19 13.35
C LEU A 371 17.08 -18.75 13.99
N ALA A 372 17.99 -17.91 14.47
CA ALA A 372 19.18 -18.34 15.20
C ALA A 372 18.82 -19.06 16.50
N GLY A 373 17.86 -18.53 17.27
CA GLY A 373 17.38 -19.17 18.50
C GLY A 373 16.64 -20.50 18.27
N LEU A 374 16.02 -20.67 17.10
CA LEU A 374 15.46 -21.97 16.68
C LEU A 374 16.55 -22.94 16.26
N ALA A 375 17.54 -22.48 15.48
CA ALA A 375 18.67 -23.30 15.04
C ALA A 375 19.52 -23.81 16.23
N GLN A 376 19.61 -23.06 17.32
CA GLN A 376 20.27 -23.54 18.55
C GLN A 376 19.56 -24.75 19.19
N ARG A 377 18.26 -24.95 18.90
CA ARG A 377 17.45 -26.09 19.36
C ARG A 377 17.44 -27.25 18.35
N THR A 378 18.53 -27.40 17.59
CA THR A 378 18.66 -28.40 16.53
C THR A 378 18.41 -29.82 17.04
N PRO A 379 17.57 -30.62 16.36
CA PRO A 379 17.27 -31.98 16.78
C PRO A 379 18.41 -32.97 16.47
N SER A 380 18.28 -34.20 16.97
CA SER A 380 19.28 -35.26 16.73
C SER A 380 19.55 -35.49 15.23
N LEU A 381 20.76 -35.94 14.90
CA LEU A 381 21.17 -36.22 13.52
C LEU A 381 20.21 -37.21 12.83
N GLN A 382 19.72 -38.21 13.56
CA GLN A 382 18.77 -39.19 13.05
C GLN A 382 17.44 -38.54 12.63
N MET A 383 16.93 -37.60 13.42
CA MET A 383 15.70 -36.86 13.11
C MET A 383 15.89 -35.95 11.90
N LYS A 384 17.03 -35.24 11.82
CA LYS A 384 17.39 -34.43 10.64
C LYS A 384 17.45 -35.28 9.37
N GLN A 385 18.09 -36.45 9.43
CA GLN A 385 18.17 -37.37 8.29
C GLN A 385 16.80 -37.93 7.89
N ARG A 386 15.89 -38.14 8.85
CA ARG A 386 14.50 -38.54 8.56
C ARG A 386 13.76 -37.43 7.81
N PHE A 387 13.80 -36.20 8.30
CA PHE A 387 13.14 -35.07 7.64
C PHE A 387 13.78 -34.74 6.29
N ALA A 388 15.11 -34.83 6.16
CA ALA A 388 15.80 -34.61 4.89
C ALA A 388 15.42 -35.65 3.83
N ARG A 389 15.34 -36.94 4.20
CA ARG A 389 14.87 -37.99 3.28
C ARG A 389 13.43 -37.77 2.85
N HIS A 390 12.55 -37.38 3.77
CA HIS A 390 11.17 -37.05 3.43
C HIS A 390 11.11 -35.87 2.45
N LEU A 391 11.84 -34.79 2.73
CA LEU A 391 11.89 -33.62 1.85
C LEU A 391 12.41 -33.97 0.44
N GLN A 392 13.44 -34.80 0.33
CA GLN A 392 13.96 -35.29 -0.95
C GLN A 392 12.92 -36.13 -1.73
N GLN A 393 11.99 -36.79 -1.04
CA GLN A 393 10.93 -37.59 -1.66
C GLN A 393 9.76 -36.73 -2.14
N VAL A 394 9.32 -35.76 -1.33
CA VAL A 394 8.09 -34.99 -1.59
C VAL A 394 8.32 -33.69 -2.35
N ALA A 395 9.55 -33.17 -2.36
CA ALA A 395 9.92 -31.90 -2.99
C ALA A 395 11.37 -31.93 -3.54
N PRO A 396 11.71 -32.88 -4.42
CA PRO A 396 13.08 -33.08 -4.89
C PRO A 396 13.69 -31.82 -5.54
N GLU A 397 12.88 -31.02 -6.23
CA GLU A 397 13.29 -29.79 -6.92
C GLU A 397 13.77 -28.69 -5.96
N TYR A 398 13.32 -28.68 -4.71
CA TYR A 398 13.73 -27.70 -3.70
C TYR A 398 14.66 -28.28 -2.63
N ALA A 399 14.78 -29.62 -2.56
CA ALA A 399 15.45 -30.30 -1.46
C ALA A 399 16.91 -29.87 -1.31
N GLU A 400 17.69 -29.80 -2.38
CA GLU A 400 19.09 -29.36 -2.32
C GLU A 400 19.22 -27.93 -1.79
N ARG A 401 18.42 -27.00 -2.32
CA ARG A 401 18.42 -25.59 -1.90
C ARG A 401 18.01 -25.42 -0.45
N ILE A 402 17.03 -26.18 0.02
CA ILE A 402 16.56 -26.13 1.41
C ILE A 402 17.60 -26.73 2.37
N LEU A 403 18.16 -27.90 2.04
CA LEU A 403 19.09 -28.61 2.91
C LEU A 403 20.44 -27.90 3.05
N ASN A 404 20.85 -27.13 2.05
CA ASN A 404 22.06 -26.31 2.07
C ASN A 404 21.86 -24.91 2.68
N ASP A 405 20.63 -24.54 3.05
CA ASP A 405 20.33 -23.23 3.63
C ASP A 405 20.61 -23.19 5.14
N ALA A 406 21.10 -22.05 5.63
CA ALA A 406 21.34 -21.84 7.06
C ALA A 406 20.07 -21.98 7.93
N ALA A 407 18.88 -21.79 7.35
CA ALA A 407 17.61 -21.96 8.05
C ALA A 407 17.16 -23.43 8.16
N TRP A 408 17.86 -24.40 7.57
CA TRP A 408 17.53 -25.83 7.68
C TRP A 408 17.45 -26.30 9.14
N ASP A 409 18.40 -25.85 9.96
CA ASP A 409 18.44 -26.20 11.38
C ASP A 409 17.22 -25.67 12.15
N ALA A 410 16.80 -24.44 11.83
CA ALA A 410 15.57 -23.88 12.37
C ALA A 410 14.32 -24.64 11.88
N LEU A 411 14.27 -25.05 10.61
CA LEU A 411 13.18 -25.85 10.05
C LEU A 411 13.08 -27.22 10.76
N ALA A 412 14.20 -27.91 10.93
CA ALA A 412 14.24 -29.19 11.63
C ALA A 412 13.82 -29.06 13.10
N ALA A 413 14.20 -27.96 13.77
CA ALA A 413 13.79 -27.67 15.13
C ALA A 413 12.27 -27.45 15.25
N VAL A 414 11.65 -26.69 14.34
CA VAL A 414 10.19 -26.47 14.39
C VAL A 414 9.39 -27.73 14.02
N LEU A 415 9.90 -28.58 13.12
CA LEU A 415 9.29 -29.89 12.84
C LEU A 415 9.32 -30.80 14.08
N THR A 416 10.43 -30.77 14.81
CA THR A 416 10.59 -31.51 16.06
C THR A 416 9.68 -30.98 17.16
N ALA A 417 9.56 -29.65 17.27
CA ALA A 417 8.64 -29.01 18.21
C ALA A 417 7.18 -29.37 17.91
N ALA A 418 6.80 -29.45 16.62
CA ALA A 418 5.47 -29.90 16.22
C ALA A 418 5.21 -31.36 16.64
N GLU A 419 6.20 -32.25 16.50
CA GLU A 419 6.09 -33.63 17.00
C GLU A 419 5.95 -33.71 18.52
N ALA A 420 6.73 -32.90 19.26
CA ALA A 420 6.62 -32.81 20.71
C ALA A 420 5.24 -32.28 21.16
N ALA A 421 4.58 -31.45 20.34
CA ALA A 421 3.22 -30.97 20.54
C ALA A 421 2.12 -31.97 20.11
N GLY A 422 2.50 -33.17 19.63
CA GLY A 422 1.58 -34.24 19.25
C GLY A 422 1.14 -34.25 17.79
N HIS A 423 1.75 -33.42 16.93
CA HIS A 423 1.54 -33.50 15.48
C HIS A 423 2.45 -34.56 14.85
N ASN A 424 2.16 -34.95 13.60
CA ASN A 424 3.09 -35.74 12.80
C ASN A 424 3.96 -34.79 11.97
N GLY A 425 5.28 -34.80 12.19
CA GLY A 425 6.20 -33.85 11.57
C GLY A 425 6.22 -33.90 10.03
N THR A 426 6.17 -35.10 9.43
CA THR A 426 6.14 -35.23 7.97
C THR A 426 4.80 -34.76 7.39
N ALA A 427 3.68 -35.03 8.06
CA ALA A 427 2.38 -34.54 7.62
C ALA A 427 2.26 -33.01 7.71
N VAL A 428 2.85 -32.40 8.74
CA VAL A 428 2.92 -30.93 8.87
C VAL A 428 3.79 -30.34 7.76
N LEU A 429 4.91 -30.98 7.43
CA LEU A 429 5.77 -30.58 6.32
C LEU A 429 5.03 -30.66 4.97
N ASP A 430 4.30 -31.75 4.71
CA ASP A 430 3.48 -31.92 3.50
C ASP A 430 2.41 -30.84 3.41
N GLN A 431 1.76 -30.51 4.52
CA GLN A 431 0.80 -29.43 4.57
C GLN A 431 1.44 -28.05 4.33
N ALA A 432 2.64 -27.80 4.85
CA ALA A 432 3.38 -26.56 4.62
C ALA A 432 3.84 -26.40 3.16
N LEU A 433 4.24 -27.50 2.51
CA LEU A 433 4.58 -27.56 1.10
C LEU A 433 3.35 -27.34 0.21
N GLY A 434 2.23 -27.97 0.55
CA GLY A 434 0.96 -27.85 -0.19
C GLY A 434 0.25 -26.51 -0.05
N GLN A 435 0.65 -25.64 0.88
CA GLN A 435 0.03 -24.31 1.05
C GLN A 435 0.33 -23.37 -0.11
N ARG A 436 1.57 -23.39 -0.62
CA ARG A 436 2.02 -22.48 -1.68
C ARG A 436 3.35 -22.93 -2.27
N THR A 437 3.50 -22.75 -3.58
CA THR A 437 4.75 -23.03 -4.32
C THR A 437 5.94 -22.32 -3.66
N LEU A 438 7.10 -22.96 -3.74
CA LEU A 438 8.36 -22.41 -3.23
C LEU A 438 9.16 -21.67 -4.32
N ASP A 439 8.68 -21.68 -5.56
CA ASP A 439 9.30 -20.98 -6.70
C ASP A 439 9.49 -19.48 -6.45
N ASP A 440 8.50 -18.85 -5.81
CA ASP A 440 8.50 -17.42 -5.53
C ASP A 440 9.20 -17.07 -4.21
N ALA A 441 9.72 -18.08 -3.48
CA ALA A 441 10.39 -17.85 -2.21
C ALA A 441 11.88 -17.54 -2.44
N ASN A 442 12.31 -16.35 -2.02
CA ASN A 442 13.73 -15.99 -1.99
C ASN A 442 14.54 -16.92 -1.06
N ASN A 443 13.90 -17.44 0.00
CA ASN A 443 14.47 -18.46 0.86
C ASN A 443 13.40 -19.50 1.25
N PRO A 444 13.36 -20.67 0.57
CA PRO A 444 12.33 -21.68 0.79
C PRO A 444 12.42 -22.32 2.18
N ALA A 445 13.62 -22.48 2.75
CA ALA A 445 13.81 -23.03 4.08
C ALA A 445 13.18 -22.14 5.15
N ARG A 446 13.43 -20.82 5.10
CA ARG A 446 12.81 -19.83 6.00
C ARG A 446 11.30 -19.81 5.89
N ALA A 447 10.76 -19.76 4.66
CA ALA A 447 9.32 -19.78 4.43
C ALA A 447 8.67 -21.04 5.01
N LEU A 448 9.30 -22.21 4.83
CA LEU A 448 8.83 -23.46 5.44
C LEU A 448 8.92 -23.43 6.96
N THR A 449 9.98 -22.88 7.55
CA THR A 449 10.12 -22.75 9.02
C THR A 449 8.91 -22.03 9.61
N TRP A 450 8.51 -20.89 9.03
CA TRP A 450 7.35 -20.12 9.48
C TRP A 450 6.02 -20.84 9.27
N ARG A 451 5.83 -21.49 8.11
CA ARG A 451 4.61 -22.25 7.83
C ARG A 451 4.45 -23.45 8.77
N VAL A 452 5.53 -24.21 8.99
CA VAL A 452 5.56 -25.37 9.90
C VAL A 452 5.30 -24.92 11.32
N ARG A 453 5.97 -23.87 11.80
CA ARG A 453 5.74 -23.33 13.16
C ARG A 453 4.28 -22.96 13.38
N ARG A 454 3.70 -22.16 12.48
CA ARG A 454 2.28 -21.78 12.51
C ARG A 454 1.34 -22.99 12.51
N LEU A 455 1.69 -24.06 11.79
CA LEU A 455 0.88 -25.29 11.74
C LEU A 455 1.03 -26.12 13.02
N GLY A 456 2.25 -26.27 13.52
CA GLY A 456 2.57 -27.04 14.73
C GLY A 456 2.06 -26.41 16.02
N GLU A 457 1.90 -25.09 16.05
CA GLU A 457 1.34 -24.36 17.21
C GLU A 457 -0.21 -24.33 17.20
N ARG A 458 -0.86 -24.85 16.15
CA ARG A 458 -2.32 -25.04 16.17
C ARG A 458 -2.68 -26.22 17.07
N HIS A 459 -3.88 -26.15 17.67
CA HIS A 459 -4.47 -27.28 18.38
C HIS A 459 -4.48 -28.52 17.49
N VAL A 460 -3.98 -29.64 18.03
CA VAL A 460 -4.04 -30.94 17.35
C VAL A 460 -5.51 -31.26 17.06
N PRO A 461 -5.91 -31.44 15.78
CA PRO A 461 -7.30 -31.68 15.46
C PRO A 461 -7.75 -33.01 16.10
N SER A 462 -8.90 -33.02 16.77
CA SER A 462 -9.48 -34.26 17.30
C SER A 462 -9.70 -35.28 16.18
N PRO A 463 -9.76 -36.60 16.45
CA PRO A 463 -10.01 -37.62 15.43
C PRO A 463 -11.25 -37.34 14.57
N ARG A 464 -12.27 -36.71 15.17
CA ARG A 464 -13.50 -36.27 14.50
C ARG A 464 -13.26 -35.08 13.56
N ALA A 465 -12.43 -34.13 13.95
CA ALA A 465 -12.02 -33.01 13.10
C ALA A 465 -11.09 -33.45 11.96
N GLN A 466 -10.19 -34.42 12.20
CA GLN A 466 -9.36 -35.03 11.15
C GLN A 466 -10.23 -35.75 10.11
N ALA A 467 -11.21 -36.53 10.55
CA ALA A 467 -12.17 -37.18 9.66
C ALA A 467 -13.04 -36.19 8.86
N ALA A 468 -13.39 -35.04 9.44
CA ALA A 468 -14.12 -33.98 8.73
C ALA A 468 -13.23 -33.25 7.71
N ASN A 469 -11.99 -32.96 8.07
CA ASN A 469 -11.01 -32.33 7.16
C ASN A 469 -10.73 -33.24 5.96
N ALA A 470 -10.46 -34.54 6.19
CA ALA A 470 -10.23 -35.51 5.12
C ALA A 470 -11.40 -35.61 4.13
N ARG A 471 -12.66 -35.49 4.62
CA ARG A 471 -13.86 -35.43 3.77
C ARG A 471 -13.95 -34.13 2.96
N SER A 472 -13.55 -32.99 3.54
CA SER A 472 -13.54 -31.69 2.83
C SER A 472 -12.45 -31.63 1.75
N THR A 473 -11.27 -32.19 2.00
CA THR A 473 -10.22 -32.32 0.96
C THR A 473 -10.67 -33.25 -0.15
N ALA A 474 -11.28 -34.40 0.18
CA ALA A 474 -11.83 -35.33 -0.82
C ALA A 474 -12.99 -34.73 -1.65
N GLN A 475 -13.84 -33.89 -1.04
CA GLN A 475 -14.90 -33.17 -1.76
C GLN A 475 -14.36 -32.07 -2.69
N ARG A 476 -13.29 -31.36 -2.29
CA ARG A 476 -12.64 -30.36 -3.18
C ARG A 476 -11.95 -31.00 -4.38
N THR A 477 -11.44 -32.22 -4.24
CA THR A 477 -10.89 -33.00 -5.36
C THR A 477 -11.97 -33.74 -6.16
N GLY A 478 -13.21 -33.79 -5.66
CA GLY A 478 -14.30 -34.61 -6.20
C GLY A 478 -15.54 -33.85 -6.68
N THR A 479 -15.48 -32.52 -6.85
CA THR A 479 -16.61 -31.76 -7.42
C THR A 479 -16.47 -31.74 -8.95
N PRO A 480 -17.32 -32.42 -9.74
CA PRO A 480 -17.42 -32.16 -11.16
C PRO A 480 -18.01 -30.77 -11.34
N ALA A 481 -17.49 -30.00 -12.30
CA ALA A 481 -18.10 -28.74 -12.70
C ALA A 481 -19.62 -28.95 -12.93
N PRO A 482 -20.50 -28.06 -12.43
CA PRO A 482 -21.91 -28.16 -12.79
C PRO A 482 -22.01 -27.96 -14.30
N GLY A 483 -22.43 -29.03 -14.98
CA GLY A 483 -22.63 -29.05 -16.42
C GLY A 483 -23.53 -27.89 -16.83
N ALA A 484 -23.12 -27.20 -17.90
CA ALA A 484 -23.88 -26.15 -18.53
C ALA A 484 -25.32 -26.61 -18.76
N VAL A 485 -26.26 -25.99 -18.04
CA VAL A 485 -27.67 -26.10 -18.36
C VAL A 485 -27.86 -25.44 -19.72
N ALA A 486 -28.17 -26.25 -20.73
CA ALA A 486 -28.45 -25.79 -22.08
C ALA A 486 -29.55 -24.72 -22.05
N ALA A 487 -29.23 -23.55 -22.59
CA ALA A 487 -30.22 -22.51 -22.83
C ALA A 487 -31.29 -23.02 -23.82
N PRO A 488 -32.58 -22.76 -23.59
CA PRO A 488 -33.61 -23.11 -24.55
C PRO A 488 -33.46 -22.28 -25.85
N PRO A 489 -33.81 -22.82 -27.02
CA PRO A 489 -33.58 -22.16 -28.29
C PRO A 489 -34.42 -20.89 -28.43
N ALA A 490 -33.78 -19.83 -28.91
CA ALA A 490 -34.40 -18.54 -29.20
C ALA A 490 -35.48 -18.67 -30.28
N GLN A 491 -36.66 -18.10 -30.01
CA GLN A 491 -37.72 -17.93 -31.01
C GLN A 491 -37.32 -16.86 -32.05
N PRO A 492 -37.69 -17.03 -33.33
CA PRO A 492 -37.39 -16.06 -34.36
C PRO A 492 -38.22 -14.77 -34.19
N PRO A 493 -37.70 -13.61 -34.62
CA PRO A 493 -38.36 -12.32 -34.42
C PRO A 493 -39.63 -12.21 -35.27
N SER A 494 -40.75 -11.92 -34.62
CA SER A 494 -41.99 -11.55 -35.30
C SER A 494 -41.81 -10.21 -36.00
N ALA A 495 -41.90 -10.22 -37.32
CA ALA A 495 -42.09 -9.03 -38.11
C ALA A 495 -43.41 -8.35 -37.72
N ARG A 496 -43.37 -7.05 -37.39
CA ARG A 496 -44.52 -6.16 -37.59
C ARG A 496 -44.12 -4.95 -38.43
N ARG A 497 -44.83 -4.87 -39.55
CA ARG A 497 -44.92 -3.78 -40.52
C ARG A 497 -45.62 -2.56 -39.92
N ARG A 498 -45.20 -1.41 -40.45
CA ARG A 498 -45.90 -0.12 -40.64
C ARG A 498 -46.34 0.66 -39.41
#